data_AF-A0A9W8WEN9-F1
#
_entry.id   AF-A0A9W8WEN9-F1
#
_cell.length_a   1.000
_cell.length_b   1.000
_cell.length_c   1.000
_cell.angle_alpha   90.00
_cell.angle_beta   90.00
_cell.angle_gamma   90.00
#
_symmetry.space_group_name_H-M   'P 1'
#
loop_
_entity.id
_entity.type
_entity.pdbx_description
1 polymer ?
#
loop_
_entity_poly.entity_id
_entity_poly.type
_entity_poly.pdbx_seq_one_letter_code
_entity_poly.pdbx_strand_id
1 'polypeptide(L)'
;MACAAETYADELDHLRYLLDKYALPASVCIKLIHIHFYLSKGEILAVREFSAPPHGHIPFLAPMTPDATTKVYGCHYLVDAAGDLQTFEYTTAEGGVDLAAYPEFVAEFCKAVVQRGMQHTFGLVIKSGAAEDGSWLELDYPGKRATFLLPGYVSLPQSDRLVQRKTKAVFPSPKNEKESVTHARTEHTHGSDYGEDPMPDGVSTKNGLFLTGVPLDPGSDFYTVVSALSAAA
;
A
#
# COMPACT_ATOMS: atom_id res chain seq x y z
N MET A 1 22.55 6.42 -2.45
CA MET A 1 21.29 6.91 -1.85
C MET A 1 20.90 5.89 -0.80
N ALA A 2 20.73 6.31 0.45
CA ALA A 2 20.31 5.40 1.50
C ALA A 2 18.87 4.90 1.24
N CYS A 3 18.59 3.64 1.59
CA CYS A 3 17.24 3.07 1.58
C CYS A 3 16.39 3.78 2.66
N ALA A 4 15.05 3.80 2.52
CA ALA A 4 14.18 4.38 3.56
C ALA A 4 14.42 3.72 4.94
N ALA A 5 14.72 2.42 4.96
CA ALA A 5 15.09 1.69 6.17
C ALA A 5 16.38 2.22 6.84
N GLU A 6 17.36 2.70 6.05
CA GLU A 6 18.60 3.29 6.58
C GLU A 6 18.39 4.75 7.01
N THR A 7 17.42 5.44 6.42
CA THR A 7 17.11 6.85 6.74
C THR A 7 16.35 6.97 8.06
N TYR A 8 15.54 5.97 8.40
CA TYR A 8 14.64 5.96 9.55
C TYR A 8 14.92 4.78 10.49
N ALA A 9 16.16 4.32 10.56
CA ALA A 9 16.53 3.11 11.31
C ALA A 9 16.18 3.24 12.80
N ASP A 10 16.55 4.37 13.43
CA ASP A 10 16.31 4.61 14.85
C ASP A 10 14.80 4.69 15.18
N GLU A 11 14.03 5.32 14.31
CA GLU A 11 12.56 5.37 14.40
C GLU A 11 11.94 3.97 14.29
N LEU A 12 12.35 3.21 13.28
CA LEU A 12 11.85 1.85 13.04
C LEU A 12 12.22 0.92 14.19
N ASP A 13 13.45 0.97 14.70
CA ASP A 13 13.87 0.15 15.83
C ASP A 13 13.08 0.48 17.10
N HIS A 14 12.78 1.77 17.33
CA HIS A 14 11.94 2.17 18.45
C HIS A 14 10.49 1.67 18.31
N LEU A 15 9.88 1.82 17.13
CA LEU A 15 8.52 1.34 16.89
C LEU A 15 8.43 -0.20 16.96
N ARG A 16 9.45 -0.91 16.47
CA ARG A 16 9.55 -2.38 16.59
C ARG A 16 9.69 -2.82 18.03
N TYR A 17 10.52 -2.13 18.81
CA TYR A 17 10.62 -2.36 20.25
C TYR A 17 9.25 -2.24 20.95
N LEU A 18 8.40 -1.29 20.55
CA LEU A 18 7.05 -1.18 21.11
C LEU A 18 6.18 -2.40 20.76
N LEU A 19 6.23 -2.90 19.53
CA LEU A 19 5.52 -4.13 19.15
C LEU A 19 5.97 -5.31 20.03
N ASP A 20 7.27 -5.47 20.22
CA ASP A 20 7.85 -6.55 21.03
C ASP A 20 7.52 -6.40 22.53
N LYS A 21 7.66 -5.19 23.08
CA LYS A 21 7.38 -4.87 24.49
C LYS A 21 5.96 -5.27 24.90
N TYR A 22 5.00 -5.04 24.02
CA TYR A 22 3.59 -5.31 24.26
C TYR A 22 3.12 -6.66 23.69
N ALA A 23 4.05 -7.48 23.17
CA ALA A 23 3.79 -8.80 22.60
C ALA A 23 2.65 -8.79 21.56
N LEU A 24 2.68 -7.81 20.66
CA LEU A 24 1.72 -7.73 19.56
C LEU A 24 1.92 -8.95 18.63
N PRO A 25 0.83 -9.51 18.08
CA PRO A 25 0.93 -10.64 17.16
C PRO A 25 1.61 -10.21 15.86
N ALA A 26 2.19 -11.19 15.14
CA ALA A 26 2.96 -10.95 13.92
C ALA A 26 2.13 -10.33 12.76
N SER A 27 0.81 -10.38 12.85
CA SER A 27 -0.11 -9.70 11.93
C SER A 27 -0.11 -8.18 12.10
N VAL A 28 0.41 -7.65 13.22
CA VAL A 28 0.57 -6.20 13.44
C VAL A 28 1.99 -5.78 13.07
N CYS A 29 2.12 -4.81 12.16
CA CYS A 29 3.42 -4.35 11.69
C CYS A 29 3.46 -2.84 11.44
N ILE A 30 4.66 -2.28 11.33
CA ILE A 30 4.88 -0.88 10.94
C ILE A 30 4.97 -0.80 9.42
N LYS A 31 4.22 0.13 8.79
CA LYS A 31 4.26 0.39 7.36
C LYS A 31 4.61 1.85 7.08
N LEU A 32 5.36 2.10 6.02
CA LEU A 32 5.54 3.45 5.48
C LEU A 32 4.22 3.93 4.87
N ILE A 33 3.76 5.09 5.32
CA ILE A 33 2.55 5.72 4.79
C ILE A 33 2.87 6.18 3.37
N HIS A 34 2.13 5.71 2.38
CA HIS A 34 2.20 6.26 1.04
C HIS A 34 0.82 6.25 0.39
N ILE A 35 0.58 7.20 -0.51
CA ILE A 35 -0.71 7.36 -1.18
C ILE A 35 -0.59 6.77 -2.58
N HIS A 36 -1.43 5.77 -2.87
CA HIS A 36 -1.50 5.16 -4.20
C HIS A 36 -2.35 6.00 -5.18
N PHE A 37 -3.42 6.62 -4.68
CA PHE A 37 -4.36 7.43 -5.45
C PHE A 37 -5.19 8.33 -4.53
N TYR A 38 -5.76 9.40 -5.09
CA TYR A 38 -6.65 10.30 -4.36
C TYR A 38 -8.07 9.75 -4.27
N LEU A 39 -8.72 9.98 -3.14
CA LEU A 39 -10.13 9.67 -2.90
C LEU A 39 -11.04 10.84 -3.30
N SER A 40 -12.24 10.50 -3.77
CA SER A 40 -13.35 11.42 -3.94
C SER A 40 -14.12 11.55 -2.62
N LYS A 41 -14.96 12.57 -2.52
CA LYS A 41 -15.76 12.80 -1.31
C LYS A 41 -16.64 11.60 -1.00
N GLY A 42 -16.52 11.06 0.22
CA GLY A 42 -17.29 9.92 0.70
C GLY A 42 -16.70 8.55 0.37
N GLU A 43 -15.60 8.50 -0.38
CA GLU A 43 -14.85 7.27 -0.58
C GLU A 43 -13.88 7.02 0.57
N ILE A 44 -13.55 5.75 0.80
CA ILE A 44 -12.49 5.25 1.67
C ILE A 44 -11.49 4.42 0.87
N LEU A 45 -10.28 4.26 1.40
CA LEU A 45 -9.31 3.28 0.92
C LEU A 45 -9.70 1.90 1.46
N ALA A 46 -10.11 0.98 0.60
CA ALA A 46 -10.54 -0.36 1.01
C ALA A 46 -9.74 -1.47 0.31
N VAL A 47 -9.14 -2.33 1.10
CA VAL A 47 -8.59 -3.62 0.70
C VAL A 47 -9.75 -4.62 0.56
N ARG A 48 -9.83 -5.20 -0.63
CA ARG A 48 -10.73 -6.30 -0.99
C ARG A 48 -9.90 -7.42 -1.57
N GLU A 49 -10.52 -8.58 -1.72
CA GLU A 49 -9.87 -9.75 -2.30
C GLU A 49 -10.61 -10.18 -3.55
N PHE A 50 -9.85 -10.55 -4.59
CA PHE A 50 -10.40 -11.23 -5.77
C PHE A 50 -9.80 -12.61 -5.91
N SER A 51 -10.56 -13.54 -6.49
CA SER A 51 -10.04 -14.87 -6.80
C SER A 51 -9.27 -14.82 -8.12
N ALA A 52 -8.05 -15.36 -8.11
CA ALA A 52 -7.20 -15.49 -9.29
C ALA A 52 -6.62 -16.91 -9.39
N PRO A 53 -7.41 -17.94 -9.73
CA PRO A 53 -6.88 -19.29 -9.87
C PRO A 53 -5.75 -19.37 -10.92
N PRO A 54 -4.66 -20.13 -10.66
CA PRO A 54 -4.41 -20.99 -9.50
C PRO A 54 -3.80 -20.28 -8.28
N HIS A 55 -3.63 -18.96 -8.32
CA HIS A 55 -2.90 -18.14 -7.34
C HIS A 55 -3.67 -17.81 -6.06
N GLY A 56 -4.91 -18.27 -5.92
CA GLY A 56 -5.73 -18.08 -4.73
C GLY A 56 -6.40 -16.71 -4.68
N HIS A 57 -6.53 -16.14 -3.48
CA HIS A 57 -7.09 -14.81 -3.27
C HIS A 57 -5.99 -13.76 -3.30
N ILE A 58 -6.24 -12.66 -3.98
CA ILE A 58 -5.28 -11.57 -4.15
C ILE A 58 -5.88 -10.29 -3.55
N PRO A 59 -5.20 -9.69 -2.56
CA PRO A 59 -5.59 -8.40 -2.02
C PRO A 59 -5.43 -7.29 -3.06
N PHE A 60 -6.39 -6.38 -3.11
CA PHE A 60 -6.29 -5.13 -3.85
C PHE A 60 -6.95 -3.98 -3.10
N LEU A 61 -6.24 -2.87 -3.07
CA LEU A 61 -6.65 -1.59 -2.51
C LEU A 61 -7.31 -0.74 -3.60
N ALA A 62 -8.54 -0.31 -3.37
CA ALA A 62 -9.27 0.56 -4.28
C ALA A 62 -10.21 1.51 -3.50
N PRO A 63 -10.68 2.60 -4.11
CA PRO A 63 -11.74 3.43 -3.54
C PRO A 63 -13.00 2.59 -3.36
N MET A 64 -13.66 2.81 -2.23
CA MET A 64 -14.97 2.25 -1.95
C MET A 64 -15.84 3.33 -1.33
N THR A 65 -17.10 3.41 -1.73
CA THR A 65 -18.11 4.18 -0.98
C THR A 65 -18.80 3.19 -0.03
N PRO A 66 -18.65 3.35 1.29
CA PRO A 66 -19.33 2.48 2.24
C PRO A 66 -20.85 2.61 2.08
N ASP A 67 -21.54 1.47 2.08
CA ASP A 67 -22.99 1.41 2.23
C ASP A 67 -23.37 0.83 3.59
N ALA A 68 -24.65 0.88 3.95
CA ALA A 68 -25.14 0.41 5.25
C ALA A 68 -25.00 -1.10 5.45
N THR A 69 -24.68 -1.87 4.41
CA THR A 69 -24.62 -3.33 4.43
C THR A 69 -23.20 -3.87 4.45
N THR A 70 -22.25 -3.11 3.92
CA THR A 70 -20.87 -3.55 3.82
C THR A 70 -20.14 -3.29 5.12
N LYS A 71 -19.75 -4.36 5.79
CA LYS A 71 -18.86 -4.27 6.94
C LYS A 71 -17.44 -4.00 6.47
N VAL A 72 -16.81 -3.03 7.12
CA VAL A 72 -15.40 -2.69 6.90
C VAL A 72 -14.71 -2.60 8.25
N TYR A 73 -13.44 -2.99 8.28
CA TYR A 73 -12.60 -3.06 9.47
C TYR A 73 -11.33 -2.26 9.21
N GLY A 74 -10.80 -1.54 10.20
CA GLY A 74 -9.55 -0.82 10.01
C GLY A 74 -8.37 -1.78 9.85
N CYS A 75 -7.49 -1.53 8.88
CA CYS A 75 -6.30 -2.36 8.63
C CYS A 75 -5.01 -1.54 8.47
N HIS A 76 -5.10 -0.23 8.27
CA HIS A 76 -3.96 0.68 8.34
C HIS A 76 -4.38 1.92 9.12
N TYR A 77 -3.58 2.28 10.11
CA TYR A 77 -3.84 3.35 11.06
C TYR A 77 -2.70 4.36 11.06
N LEU A 78 -3.06 5.64 11.23
CA LEU A 78 -2.14 6.76 11.33
C LEU A 78 -2.35 7.47 12.66
N VAL A 79 -1.36 8.22 13.12
CA VAL A 79 -1.52 9.14 14.24
C VAL A 79 -1.79 10.53 13.68
N ASP A 80 -2.92 11.11 14.04
CA ASP A 80 -3.32 12.42 13.53
C ASP A 80 -2.60 13.58 14.25
N ALA A 81 -2.95 14.81 13.88
CA ALA A 81 -2.37 16.02 14.46
C ALA A 81 -2.73 16.24 15.94
N ALA A 82 -3.82 15.63 16.42
CA ALA A 82 -4.18 15.64 17.84
C ALA A 82 -3.41 14.57 18.64
N GLY A 83 -2.74 13.63 17.94
CA GLY A 83 -2.03 12.52 18.56
C GLY A 83 -2.90 11.27 18.72
N ASP A 84 -4.08 11.24 18.08
CA ASP A 84 -5.01 10.13 18.18
C ASP A 84 -4.80 9.13 17.03
N LEU A 85 -5.02 7.85 17.30
CA LEU A 85 -4.94 6.79 16.29
C LEU A 85 -6.20 6.80 15.43
N GLN A 86 -6.05 7.07 14.14
CA GLN A 86 -7.13 7.13 13.16
C GLN A 86 -7.00 6.00 12.13
N THR A 87 -8.13 5.43 11.72
CA THR A 87 -8.15 4.47 10.60
C THR A 87 -7.96 5.21 9.28
N PHE A 88 -7.05 4.73 8.44
CA PHE A 88 -6.73 5.31 7.13
C PHE A 88 -7.07 4.38 5.98
N GLU A 89 -6.76 3.09 6.11
CA GLU A 89 -7.22 2.06 5.18
C GLU A 89 -8.08 1.04 5.92
N TYR A 90 -9.04 0.51 5.18
CA TYR A 90 -10.02 -0.45 5.65
C TYR A 90 -9.87 -1.75 4.87
N THR A 91 -10.38 -2.83 5.43
CA THR A 91 -10.52 -4.13 4.77
C THR A 91 -11.95 -4.63 4.89
N THR A 92 -12.35 -5.47 3.94
CA THR A 92 -13.60 -6.24 4.00
C THR A 92 -13.42 -7.63 4.60
N ALA A 93 -12.16 -8.06 4.81
CA ALA A 93 -11.85 -9.30 5.50
C ALA A 93 -12.05 -9.15 7.01
N GLU A 94 -12.76 -10.09 7.61
CA GLU A 94 -12.89 -10.19 9.07
C GLU A 94 -11.67 -10.90 9.67
N GLY A 95 -11.41 -10.69 10.98
CA GLY A 95 -10.39 -11.44 11.71
C GLY A 95 -9.08 -10.69 12.03
N GLY A 96 -9.05 -9.36 11.89
CA GLY A 96 -7.93 -8.54 12.36
C GLY A 96 -7.83 -8.43 13.89
N VAL A 97 -6.68 -7.97 14.36
CA VAL A 97 -6.41 -7.70 15.79
C VAL A 97 -7.26 -6.55 16.28
N ASP A 98 -7.88 -6.71 17.45
CA ASP A 98 -8.57 -5.61 18.13
C ASP A 98 -7.59 -4.77 18.95
N LEU A 99 -7.22 -3.59 18.43
CA LEU A 99 -6.32 -2.66 19.13
C LEU A 99 -6.91 -2.10 20.42
N ALA A 100 -8.24 -2.15 20.61
CA ALA A 100 -8.85 -1.74 21.87
C ALA A 100 -8.44 -2.66 23.04
N ALA A 101 -8.01 -3.89 22.74
CA ALA A 101 -7.46 -4.81 23.73
C ALA A 101 -6.02 -4.44 24.16
N TYR A 102 -5.37 -3.48 23.48
CA TYR A 102 -3.99 -3.04 23.72
C TYR A 102 -3.89 -1.53 24.02
N PRO A 103 -4.63 -0.99 25.00
CA PRO A 103 -4.74 0.46 25.20
C PRO A 103 -3.40 1.11 25.60
N GLU A 104 -2.57 0.42 26.38
CA GLU A 104 -1.26 0.92 26.77
C GLU A 104 -0.29 1.00 25.58
N PHE A 105 -0.31 0.00 24.71
CA PHE A 105 0.46 0.02 23.46
C PHE A 105 0.01 1.18 22.57
N VAL A 106 -1.29 1.34 22.35
CA VAL A 106 -1.83 2.42 21.51
C VAL A 106 -1.38 3.78 22.05
N ALA A 107 -1.49 3.99 23.36
CA ALA A 107 -1.06 5.24 23.98
C ALA A 107 0.45 5.51 23.82
N GLU A 108 1.30 4.50 24.06
CA GLU A 108 2.75 4.65 23.90
C GLU A 108 3.16 4.82 22.44
N PHE A 109 2.52 4.10 21.51
CA PHE A 109 2.74 4.21 20.08
C PHE A 109 2.40 5.62 19.59
N CYS A 110 1.19 6.12 19.88
CA CYS A 110 0.77 7.47 19.53
C CYS A 110 1.73 8.54 20.07
N LYS A 111 2.10 8.42 21.34
CA LYS A 111 3.07 9.32 21.97
C LYS A 111 4.42 9.28 21.26
N ALA A 112 4.95 8.09 20.96
CA ALA A 112 6.23 7.93 20.29
C ALA A 112 6.21 8.54 18.87
N VAL A 113 5.14 8.31 18.11
CA VAL A 113 4.95 8.88 16.77
C VAL A 113 4.94 10.40 16.83
N VAL A 114 4.19 11.02 17.75
CA VAL A 114 4.15 12.47 17.90
C VAL A 114 5.49 13.05 18.34
N GLN A 115 6.12 12.45 19.36
CA GLN A 115 7.39 12.95 19.91
C GLN A 115 8.55 12.91 18.92
N ARG A 116 8.49 11.98 17.96
CA ARG A 116 9.51 11.80 16.93
C ARG A 116 9.12 12.37 15.57
N GLY A 117 7.96 13.01 15.46
CA GLY A 117 7.52 13.64 14.20
C GLY A 117 7.22 12.65 13.07
N MET A 118 6.70 11.45 13.40
CA MET A 118 6.50 10.36 12.44
C MET A 118 5.09 10.27 11.85
N GLN A 119 4.19 11.22 12.17
CA GLN A 119 2.76 11.18 11.78
C GLN A 119 2.53 11.05 10.27
N HIS A 120 3.47 11.50 9.44
CA HIS A 120 3.39 11.45 7.98
C HIS A 120 4.35 10.44 7.34
N THR A 121 5.03 9.63 8.16
CA THR A 121 6.06 8.69 7.71
C THR A 121 5.62 7.25 7.96
N PHE A 122 5.17 6.94 9.19
CA PHE A 122 4.85 5.57 9.60
C PHE A 122 3.44 5.44 10.15
N GLY A 123 2.80 4.35 9.75
CA GLY A 123 1.52 3.89 10.26
C GLY A 123 1.62 2.49 10.84
N LEU A 124 0.55 2.10 11.52
CA LEU A 124 0.36 0.75 12.06
C LEU A 124 -0.55 -0.04 11.13
N VAL A 125 -0.13 -1.21 10.70
CA VAL A 125 -0.91 -2.10 9.83
C VAL A 125 -1.31 -3.35 10.57
N ILE A 126 -2.54 -3.78 10.35
CA ILE A 126 -3.09 -5.06 10.77
C ILE A 126 -3.34 -5.88 9.51
N LYS A 127 -2.49 -6.87 9.29
CA LYS A 127 -2.67 -7.84 8.20
C LYS A 127 -3.83 -8.76 8.55
N SER A 128 -4.64 -9.07 7.55
CA SER A 128 -5.79 -9.96 7.64
C SER A 128 -6.09 -10.56 6.27
N GLY A 129 -6.82 -11.67 6.26
CA GLY A 129 -7.20 -12.36 5.03
C GLY A 129 -5.97 -12.77 4.21
N ALA A 130 -6.05 -12.69 2.89
CA ALA A 130 -4.96 -13.06 2.01
C ALA A 130 -3.68 -12.22 2.22
N ALA A 131 -3.77 -11.00 2.75
CA ALA A 131 -2.59 -10.17 3.01
C ALA A 131 -1.79 -10.61 4.25
N GLU A 132 -2.35 -11.47 5.11
CA GLU A 132 -1.66 -12.02 6.28
C GLU A 132 -0.57 -13.00 5.87
N ASP A 133 -0.84 -13.81 4.85
CA ASP A 133 0.02 -14.89 4.41
C ASP A 133 0.86 -14.48 3.20
N GLY A 134 2.17 -14.34 3.40
CA GLY A 134 3.14 -14.36 2.30
C GLY A 134 3.91 -13.07 2.02
N SER A 135 4.72 -13.15 0.98
CA SER A 135 5.49 -12.03 0.43
C SER A 135 4.71 -11.44 -0.73
N TRP A 136 4.51 -10.13 -0.69
CA TRP A 136 3.67 -9.41 -1.63
C TRP A 136 4.46 -8.28 -2.28
N LEU A 137 4.25 -8.09 -3.57
CA LEU A 137 4.73 -6.94 -4.32
C LEU A 137 3.54 -6.02 -4.67
N GLU A 138 3.59 -4.77 -4.22
CA GLU A 138 2.59 -3.76 -4.57
C GLU A 138 2.76 -3.31 -6.02
N LEU A 139 1.67 -3.34 -6.79
CA LEU A 139 1.62 -2.83 -8.16
C LEU A 139 0.40 -1.94 -8.35
N ASP A 140 0.64 -0.73 -8.84
CA ASP A 140 -0.44 0.21 -9.09
C ASP A 140 -1.12 -0.05 -10.44
N TYR A 141 -2.42 0.19 -10.46
CA TYR A 141 -3.28 0.17 -11.64
C TYR A 141 -4.03 1.51 -11.75
N PRO A 142 -3.36 2.56 -12.27
CA PRO A 142 -3.91 3.92 -12.24
C PRO A 142 -5.24 4.07 -12.99
N GLY A 143 -5.42 3.34 -14.09
CA GLY A 143 -6.66 3.35 -14.88
C GLY A 143 -7.90 2.90 -14.10
N LYS A 144 -7.72 2.15 -13.01
CA LYS A 144 -8.78 1.72 -12.10
C LYS A 144 -8.73 2.40 -10.73
N ARG A 145 -7.80 3.36 -10.53
CA ARG A 145 -7.50 3.95 -9.22
C ARG A 145 -7.27 2.85 -8.18
N ALA A 146 -6.47 1.84 -8.50
CA ALA A 146 -6.28 0.69 -7.62
C ALA A 146 -4.80 0.32 -7.47
N THR A 147 -4.50 -0.47 -6.44
CA THR A 147 -3.21 -1.12 -6.23
C THR A 147 -3.48 -2.56 -5.83
N PHE A 148 -2.74 -3.52 -6.35
CA PHE A 148 -2.89 -4.92 -5.98
C PHE A 148 -1.58 -5.50 -5.46
N LEU A 149 -1.71 -6.54 -4.64
CA LEU A 149 -0.60 -7.27 -4.09
C LEU A 149 -0.31 -8.48 -4.96
N LEU A 150 0.72 -8.41 -5.81
CA LEU A 150 1.18 -9.56 -6.57
C LEU A 150 1.87 -10.56 -5.62
N PRO A 151 1.53 -11.87 -5.65
CA PRO A 151 2.25 -12.85 -4.87
C PRO A 151 3.74 -12.89 -5.25
N GLY A 152 4.63 -12.93 -4.26
CA GLY A 152 6.08 -12.79 -4.48
C GLY A 152 6.73 -13.92 -5.28
N TYR A 153 6.03 -15.05 -5.47
CA TYR A 153 6.48 -16.14 -6.35
C TYR A 153 6.11 -15.90 -7.82
N VAL A 154 5.20 -14.97 -8.12
CA VAL A 154 4.84 -14.61 -9.50
C VAL A 154 5.92 -13.70 -10.05
N SER A 155 6.60 -14.17 -11.10
CA SER A 155 7.67 -13.41 -11.73
C SER A 155 7.11 -12.19 -12.47
N LEU A 156 7.76 -11.04 -12.30
CA LEU A 156 7.51 -9.89 -13.15
C LEU A 156 7.93 -10.20 -14.60
N PRO A 157 7.27 -9.58 -15.59
CA PRO A 157 7.72 -9.64 -16.97
C PRO A 157 9.21 -9.25 -17.08
N GLN A 158 10.00 -10.03 -17.82
CA GLN A 158 11.39 -9.65 -18.07
C GLN A 158 11.43 -8.33 -18.84
N SER A 159 12.21 -7.39 -18.32
CA SER A 159 12.42 -6.09 -18.95
C SER A 159 13.85 -5.64 -18.70
N ASP A 160 14.54 -5.24 -19.76
CA ASP A 160 15.92 -4.75 -19.71
C ASP A 160 16.03 -3.35 -19.07
N ARG A 161 14.92 -2.80 -18.54
CA ARG A 161 14.68 -1.35 -18.38
C ARG A 161 13.94 -1.00 -17.07
N LEU A 162 14.28 -1.66 -15.97
CA LEU A 162 13.77 -1.38 -14.62
C LEU A 162 14.54 -0.22 -13.97
N VAL A 163 13.88 0.91 -13.66
CA VAL A 163 14.53 2.08 -13.04
C VAL A 163 13.72 2.58 -11.84
N GLN A 164 14.10 2.14 -10.64
CA GLN A 164 13.52 2.58 -9.38
C GLN A 164 13.55 4.12 -9.23
N ARG A 165 12.40 4.79 -9.17
CA ARG A 165 12.28 6.25 -9.00
C ARG A 165 11.52 6.63 -7.73
N LYS A 166 12.09 7.55 -6.96
CA LYS A 166 11.51 8.03 -5.71
C LYS A 166 10.37 9.03 -5.96
N THR A 167 9.12 8.66 -5.66
CA THR A 167 7.96 9.55 -5.72
C THR A 167 7.82 10.32 -4.41
N LYS A 168 7.59 11.63 -4.49
CA LYS A 168 7.46 12.52 -3.33
C LYS A 168 5.99 12.71 -2.99
N ALA A 169 5.53 12.12 -1.89
CA ALA A 169 4.18 12.38 -1.39
C ALA A 169 4.18 13.73 -0.66
N VAL A 170 3.24 14.59 -1.03
CA VAL A 170 3.03 15.88 -0.37
C VAL A 170 1.79 15.73 0.50
N PHE A 171 2.00 15.64 1.81
CA PHE A 171 0.90 15.63 2.76
C PHE A 171 0.55 17.09 3.11
N PRO A 172 -0.72 17.51 3.03
CA PRO A 172 -1.11 18.83 3.49
C PRO A 172 -0.99 18.91 5.02
N SER A 173 -0.01 19.67 5.52
CA SER A 173 0.14 19.98 6.94
C SER A 173 -0.80 21.12 7.36
N PRO A 174 -1.39 21.11 8.58
CA PRO A 174 -2.20 22.20 9.11
C PRO A 174 -1.47 23.55 9.22
N LYS A 175 -0.14 23.56 9.11
CA LYS A 175 0.70 24.76 9.25
C LYS A 175 1.00 25.51 7.94
N ASN A 176 0.35 25.17 6.82
CA ASN A 176 0.71 25.69 5.48
C ASN A 176 2.18 25.42 5.06
N GLU A 177 2.91 24.59 5.79
CA GLU A 177 4.24 24.13 5.42
C GLU A 177 4.09 22.84 4.61
N LYS A 178 4.53 22.87 3.35
CA LYS A 178 4.59 21.67 2.50
C LYS A 178 5.71 20.76 2.98
N GLU A 179 5.49 20.03 4.06
CA GLU A 179 6.32 18.88 4.37
C GLU A 179 6.10 17.83 3.29
N SER A 180 7.22 17.31 2.78
CA SER A 180 7.20 16.55 1.56
C SER A 180 8.10 15.34 1.75
N VAL A 181 7.45 14.21 1.98
CA VAL A 181 8.11 12.94 2.26
C VAL A 181 8.47 12.31 0.93
N THR A 182 9.73 11.91 0.79
CA THR A 182 10.24 11.28 -0.43
C THR A 182 10.16 9.77 -0.26
N HIS A 183 9.17 9.12 -0.86
CA HIS A 183 9.05 7.67 -0.88
C HIS A 183 9.88 7.08 -2.03
N ALA A 184 10.41 5.88 -1.86
CA ALA A 184 10.97 5.13 -2.96
C ALA A 184 9.89 4.21 -3.54
N ARG A 185 9.41 4.51 -4.75
CA ARG A 185 8.57 3.62 -5.56
C ARG A 185 9.48 2.94 -6.59
N THR A 186 9.17 1.71 -6.98
CA THR A 186 9.80 1.11 -8.15
C THR A 186 8.91 1.42 -9.34
N GLU A 187 9.21 2.50 -10.05
CA GLU A 187 8.65 2.75 -11.37
C GLU A 187 9.59 2.16 -12.44
N HIS A 188 9.10 1.96 -13.65
CA HIS A 188 9.85 1.42 -14.78
C HIS A 188 9.99 2.55 -15.79
N THR A 189 11.20 2.94 -16.20
CA THR A 189 11.36 3.93 -17.28
C THR A 189 12.43 3.49 -18.28
N HIS A 190 12.17 3.77 -19.56
CA HIS A 190 13.17 3.75 -20.61
C HIS A 190 13.33 5.11 -21.30
N GLY A 191 14.52 5.29 -21.89
CA GLY A 191 14.99 6.44 -22.64
C GLY A 191 14.24 6.77 -23.93
N SER A 192 14.67 7.90 -24.46
CA SER A 192 13.94 8.96 -25.16
C SER A 192 13.59 8.74 -26.64
N ASP A 193 13.16 7.54 -27.06
CA ASP A 193 12.94 7.26 -28.49
C ASP A 193 11.56 6.71 -28.89
N TYR A 194 10.56 6.82 -28.02
CA TYR A 194 9.16 6.66 -28.46
C TYR A 194 8.43 7.98 -28.24
N GLY A 195 7.65 8.37 -29.25
CA GLY A 195 7.03 9.69 -29.43
C GLY A 195 6.21 10.19 -28.24
N GLU A 196 5.80 11.45 -28.34
CA GLU A 196 5.25 12.34 -27.30
C GLU A 196 4.06 11.82 -26.45
N ASP A 197 3.60 10.58 -26.63
CA ASP A 197 2.51 10.03 -25.84
C ASP A 197 2.99 9.59 -24.44
N PRO A 198 2.39 10.11 -23.35
CA PRO A 198 2.72 9.69 -22.00
C PRO A 198 2.37 8.21 -21.82
N MET A 199 3.39 7.39 -21.60
CA MET A 199 3.22 5.97 -21.35
C MET A 199 2.60 5.76 -19.96
N PRO A 200 1.59 4.89 -19.80
CA PRO A 200 0.92 4.71 -18.52
C PRO A 200 1.84 4.02 -17.50
N ASP A 201 1.98 4.62 -16.32
CA ASP A 201 2.62 3.97 -15.16
C ASP A 201 1.76 2.81 -14.64
N GLY A 202 2.40 1.74 -14.18
CA GLY A 202 1.72 0.57 -13.61
C GLY A 202 1.00 -0.30 -14.65
N VAL A 203 -0.05 -1.00 -14.22
CA VAL A 203 -0.85 -1.86 -15.10
C VAL A 203 -1.79 -1.02 -15.99
N SER A 204 -1.94 -1.44 -17.24
CA SER A 204 -2.92 -0.88 -18.18
C SER A 204 -3.63 -1.98 -18.97
N THR A 205 -4.94 -1.81 -19.19
CA THR A 205 -5.78 -2.65 -20.07
C THR A 205 -6.06 -2.00 -21.43
N LYS A 206 -5.55 -0.78 -21.66
CA LYS A 206 -5.81 -0.04 -22.90
C LYS A 206 -5.07 -0.74 -24.04
N ASN A 207 -5.82 -1.27 -25.01
CA ASN A 207 -5.31 -2.00 -26.18
C ASN A 207 -4.61 -3.33 -25.86
N GLY A 208 -4.95 -3.97 -24.74
CA GLY A 208 -4.31 -5.19 -24.24
C GLY A 208 -3.82 -5.02 -22.81
N LEU A 209 -3.24 -6.08 -22.23
CA LEU A 209 -2.65 -5.99 -20.89
C LEU A 209 -1.18 -5.59 -20.98
N PHE A 210 -0.83 -4.54 -20.25
CA PHE A 210 0.52 -4.01 -20.18
C PHE A 210 0.94 -3.79 -18.73
N LEU A 211 2.23 -3.98 -18.43
CA LEU A 211 2.88 -3.44 -17.25
C LEU A 211 3.85 -2.36 -17.71
N THR A 212 3.60 -1.09 -17.36
CA THR A 212 4.45 0.04 -17.70
C THR A 212 4.76 0.09 -19.20
N GLY A 213 3.73 -0.07 -20.03
CA GLY A 213 3.85 -0.11 -21.50
C GLY A 213 4.45 -1.40 -22.10
N VAL A 214 4.88 -2.37 -21.29
CA VAL A 214 5.34 -3.69 -21.78
C VAL A 214 4.14 -4.62 -21.94
N PRO A 215 3.87 -5.17 -23.14
CA PRO A 215 2.79 -6.11 -23.34
C PRO A 215 3.04 -7.38 -22.52
N LEU A 216 2.00 -7.85 -21.85
CA LEU A 216 2.07 -9.05 -21.03
C LEU A 216 1.92 -10.30 -21.90
N ASP A 217 2.73 -11.32 -21.64
CA ASP A 217 2.62 -12.63 -22.28
C ASP A 217 1.37 -13.37 -21.75
N PRO A 218 0.38 -13.70 -22.60
CA PRO A 218 -0.82 -14.45 -22.20
C PRO A 218 -0.54 -15.81 -21.54
N GLY A 219 0.64 -16.39 -21.75
CA GLY A 219 1.05 -17.64 -21.11
C GLY A 219 1.65 -17.49 -19.71
N SER A 220 1.85 -16.27 -19.22
CA SER A 220 2.52 -16.01 -17.94
C SER A 220 1.56 -16.00 -16.74
N ASP A 221 2.07 -16.40 -15.57
CA ASP A 221 1.37 -16.27 -14.28
C ASP A 221 0.97 -14.82 -14.00
N PHE A 222 1.87 -13.88 -14.33
CA PHE A 222 1.60 -12.45 -14.17
C PHE A 222 0.39 -11.99 -14.99
N TYR A 223 0.28 -12.44 -16.25
CA TYR A 223 -0.88 -12.16 -17.09
C TYR A 223 -2.15 -12.74 -16.48
N THR A 224 -2.11 -13.95 -15.93
CA THR A 224 -3.26 -14.60 -15.29
C THR A 224 -3.78 -13.77 -14.11
N VAL A 225 -2.89 -13.32 -13.24
CA VAL A 225 -3.24 -12.45 -12.09
C VAL A 225 -3.84 -11.12 -12.56
N VAL A 226 -3.19 -10.44 -13.50
CA VAL A 226 -3.64 -9.12 -13.99
C VAL A 226 -4.95 -9.23 -14.77
N SER A 227 -5.17 -10.33 -15.48
CA SER A 227 -6.44 -10.61 -16.17
C SER A 227 -7.59 -10.78 -15.18
N ALA A 228 -7.37 -11.54 -14.11
CA ALA A 228 -8.38 -11.74 -13.06
C ALA A 228 -8.74 -10.41 -12.37
N LEU A 229 -7.73 -9.57 -12.07
CA LEU A 229 -7.94 -8.23 -11.53
C LEU A 229 -8.79 -7.35 -12.48
N SER A 230 -8.47 -7.39 -13.77
CA SER A 230 -9.17 -6.61 -14.79
C SER A 230 -10.65 -7.00 -14.92
N ALA A 231 -11.00 -8.25 -14.59
CA ALA A 231 -12.38 -8.75 -14.58
C ALA A 231 -13.12 -8.46 -13.26
N ALA A 232 -12.39 -8.29 -12.15
CA ALA A 232 -12.96 -8.04 -10.83
C ALA A 232 -13.21 -6.55 -10.52
N ALA A 233 -12.57 -5.64 -11.27
CA ALA A 233 -12.57 -4.19 -11.06
C ALA A 233 -13.43 -3.40 -12.05
#